data_AF-A0A9J6H8F2-F1
#
_entry.id   AF-A0A9J6H8F2-F1
#
_cell.length_a   1.000
_cell.length_b   1.000
_cell.length_c   1.000
_cell.angle_alpha   90.00
_cell.angle_beta   90.00
_cell.angle_gamma   90.00
#
_symmetry.space_group_name_H-M   'P 1'
#
loop_
_entity.id
_entity.type
_entity.pdbx_description
1 polymer ?
#
loop_
_entity_poly.entity_id
_entity_poly.type
_entity_poly.pdbx_seq_one_letter_code
_entity_poly.pdbx_strand_id
1 'polypeptide(L)'
;MDTSPDKATVSTAHCLRQRICSLNFLLCLAVSETFLGLTHHLSVYLQSPAMDMSVAFKQVDLVLTKLEEMGTNAEEEFHKIFSLCQDRAVEFGVKCEIPRVVGTVRLAEQYCIEYQANYRCSFAEDYYRRATFIPYVDDLKASLKRRFANHRKTLQILQFVLPKHASKGKFEPVQPAFDFYLRDMTTTHILTLKGEWEIRKTKWQAMQEEELPRFATDALAECDKDLLPNVHALLKILAMLPVTTAAAERSFSTLKRVKTYLTNRTAEERLNGLALMPIHRMQVSVDEVIAVFMEKPRRLKIAA
;
A
#
# COMPACT_ATOMS: atom_id res chain seq x y z
N MET A 1 20.73 -33.30 33.03
CA MET A 1 19.99 -32.75 31.88
C MET A 1 21.01 -32.11 30.99
N ASP A 2 21.24 -32.69 29.82
CA ASP A 2 22.29 -32.29 28.89
C ASP A 2 21.88 -30.98 28.21
N THR A 3 22.50 -29.86 28.61
CA THR A 3 22.22 -28.50 28.10
C THR A 3 23.05 -28.18 26.85
N SER A 4 23.46 -29.19 26.08
CA SER A 4 24.12 -29.02 24.79
C SER A 4 23.11 -28.45 23.78
N PRO A 5 23.32 -27.24 23.22
CA PRO A 5 22.44 -26.71 22.20
C PRO A 5 22.46 -27.62 20.96
N ASP A 6 21.27 -27.92 20.44
CA ASP A 6 21.10 -28.76 19.24
C ASP A 6 21.97 -28.24 18.07
N LYS A 7 22.75 -29.15 17.46
CA LYS A 7 23.70 -28.81 16.39
C LYS A 7 23.01 -28.13 15.20
N ALA A 8 21.78 -28.52 14.88
CA ALA A 8 21.03 -27.89 13.79
C ALA A 8 20.65 -26.45 14.15
N THR A 9 20.23 -26.21 15.39
CA THR A 9 19.94 -24.86 15.90
C THR A 9 21.19 -23.97 15.90
N VAL A 10 22.33 -24.47 16.36
CA VAL A 10 23.61 -23.73 16.35
C VAL A 10 24.05 -23.38 14.92
N SER A 11 23.95 -24.33 14.00
CA SER A 11 24.28 -24.12 12.59
C SER A 11 23.38 -23.07 11.94
N THR A 12 22.07 -23.14 12.18
CA THR A 12 21.08 -22.19 11.65
C THR A 12 21.32 -20.78 12.18
N ALA A 13 21.58 -20.65 13.50
CA ALA A 13 21.90 -19.38 14.12
C ALA A 13 23.20 -18.77 13.56
N HIS A 14 24.22 -19.59 13.35
CA HIS A 14 25.48 -19.15 12.73
C HIS A 14 25.28 -18.65 11.29
N CYS A 15 24.52 -19.39 10.47
CA CYS A 15 24.19 -18.98 9.11
C CYS A 15 23.38 -17.68 9.07
N LEU A 16 22.41 -17.51 9.99
CA LEU A 16 21.62 -16.29 10.08
C LEU A 16 22.50 -15.08 10.42
N ARG A 17 23.38 -15.22 11.43
CA ARG A 17 24.34 -14.17 11.81
C ARG A 17 25.20 -13.77 10.63
N GLN A 18 25.75 -14.73 9.89
CA GLN A 18 26.60 -14.45 8.73
C GLN A 18 25.85 -13.70 7.62
N ARG A 19 24.54 -13.97 7.43
CA ARG A 19 23.72 -13.25 6.44
C ARG A 19 23.37 -11.83 6.87
N ILE A 20 22.98 -11.65 8.12
CA ILE A 20 22.62 -10.33 8.67
C ILE A 20 23.86 -9.43 8.74
N CYS A 21 25.02 -9.98 9.11
CA CYS A 21 26.30 -9.29 9.13
C CYS A 21 27.02 -9.33 7.77
N SER A 22 26.29 -9.15 6.67
CA SER A 22 26.87 -9.03 5.32
C SER A 22 26.63 -7.63 4.77
N LEU A 23 27.60 -7.11 3.99
CA LEU A 23 27.45 -5.78 3.36
C LEU A 23 26.18 -5.72 2.50
N ASN A 24 25.87 -6.79 1.77
CA ASN A 24 24.66 -6.87 0.95
C ASN A 24 23.38 -6.67 1.79
N PHE A 25 23.28 -7.32 2.95
CA PHE A 25 22.11 -7.18 3.82
C PHE A 25 22.02 -5.77 4.40
N LEU A 26 23.12 -5.24 4.93
CA LEU A 26 23.17 -3.90 5.51
C LEU A 26 22.82 -2.82 4.48
N LEU A 27 23.32 -2.96 3.26
CA LEU A 27 23.05 -2.02 2.19
C LEU A 27 21.60 -2.12 1.71
N CYS A 28 21.07 -3.33 1.49
CA CYS A 28 19.65 -3.50 1.16
C CYS A 28 18.75 -2.89 2.25
N LEU A 29 19.14 -3.03 3.52
CA LEU A 29 18.42 -2.43 4.63
C LEU A 29 18.50 -0.90 4.60
N ALA A 30 19.69 -0.32 4.41
CA ALA A 30 19.89 1.13 4.34
C ALA A 30 19.14 1.76 3.16
N VAL A 31 19.23 1.14 1.98
CA VAL A 31 18.46 1.53 0.78
C VAL A 31 16.97 1.46 1.06
N SER A 32 16.49 0.35 1.65
CA SER A 32 15.08 0.20 2.00
C SER A 32 14.62 1.25 3.01
N GLU A 33 15.42 1.54 4.04
CA GLU A 33 15.16 2.57 5.06
C GLU A 33 14.96 3.94 4.41
N THR A 34 15.84 4.34 3.48
CA THR A 34 15.72 5.62 2.76
C THR A 34 14.41 5.72 1.98
N PHE A 35 14.08 4.71 1.18
CA PHE A 35 12.87 4.73 0.34
C PHE A 35 11.58 4.55 1.14
N LEU A 36 11.60 3.74 2.20
CA LEU A 36 10.46 3.61 3.11
C LEU A 36 10.23 4.91 3.87
N GLY A 37 11.29 5.59 4.32
CA GLY A 37 11.20 6.91 4.92
C GLY A 37 10.56 7.93 3.97
N LEU A 38 11.02 7.97 2.71
CA LEU A 38 10.47 8.85 1.68
C LEU A 38 8.98 8.59 1.43
N THR A 39 8.59 7.31 1.31
CA THR A 39 7.20 6.91 0.99
C THR A 39 6.29 6.83 2.22
N HIS A 40 6.82 7.00 3.43
CA HIS A 40 6.08 6.80 4.69
C HIS A 40 4.86 7.70 4.79
N HIS A 41 5.03 9.01 4.58
CA HIS A 41 3.94 9.99 4.69
C HIS A 41 2.79 9.66 3.72
N LEU A 42 3.14 9.31 2.48
CA LEU A 42 2.18 8.91 1.46
C LEU A 42 1.46 7.62 1.86
N SER A 43 2.20 6.63 2.37
CA SER A 43 1.62 5.36 2.85
C SER A 43 0.60 5.58 3.97
N VAL A 44 0.89 6.45 4.94
CA VAL A 44 -0.04 6.79 6.03
C VAL A 44 -1.25 7.56 5.49
N TYR A 45 -1.03 8.55 4.64
CA TYR A 45 -2.09 9.36 4.04
C TYR A 45 -3.08 8.52 3.24
N LEU A 46 -2.56 7.62 2.40
CA LEU A 46 -3.34 6.71 1.57
C LEU A 46 -4.18 5.68 2.33
N GLN A 47 -3.89 5.50 3.62
CA GLN A 47 -4.61 4.60 4.52
C GLN A 47 -5.66 5.32 5.37
N SER A 48 -5.75 6.66 5.27
CA SER A 48 -6.71 7.47 6.00
C SER A 48 -8.15 7.22 5.52
N PRO A 49 -9.14 7.13 6.44
CA PRO A 49 -10.55 6.91 6.08
C PRO A 49 -11.21 8.10 5.39
N ALA A 50 -10.72 9.33 5.63
CA ALA A 50 -11.24 10.56 5.03
C ALA A 50 -10.16 11.18 4.13
N MET A 51 -10.02 10.65 2.92
CA MET A 51 -8.99 11.09 1.98
C MET A 51 -9.59 11.90 0.82
N ASP A 52 -9.04 13.10 0.59
CA ASP A 52 -9.28 13.85 -0.65
C ASP A 52 -8.42 13.21 -1.74
N MET A 53 -9.10 12.66 -2.73
CA MET A 53 -8.52 11.90 -3.82
C MET A 53 -7.67 12.77 -4.76
N SER A 54 -8.05 14.03 -4.98
CA SER A 54 -7.26 14.97 -5.76
C SER A 54 -5.97 15.33 -5.03
N VAL A 55 -6.01 15.44 -3.71
CA VAL A 55 -4.81 15.66 -2.89
C VAL A 55 -3.93 14.41 -2.90
N ALA A 56 -4.52 13.21 -2.80
CA ALA A 56 -3.77 11.95 -2.87
C ALA A 56 -2.96 11.82 -4.16
N PHE A 57 -3.55 12.11 -5.33
CA PHE A 57 -2.83 12.07 -6.60
C PHE A 57 -1.70 13.09 -6.67
N LYS A 58 -1.89 14.30 -6.14
CA LYS A 58 -0.81 15.29 -6.05
C LYS A 58 0.35 14.79 -5.19
N GLN A 59 0.07 14.16 -4.06
CA GLN A 59 1.11 13.57 -3.20
C GLN A 59 1.84 12.41 -3.89
N VAL A 60 1.11 11.55 -4.63
CA VAL A 60 1.74 10.50 -5.45
C VAL A 60 2.66 11.11 -6.51
N ASP A 61 2.21 12.15 -7.22
CA ASP A 61 2.99 12.82 -8.26
C ASP A 61 4.26 13.47 -7.65
N LEU A 62 4.16 14.11 -6.48
CA LEU A 62 5.32 14.67 -5.76
C LEU A 62 6.35 13.60 -5.38
N VAL A 63 5.89 12.46 -4.85
CA VAL A 63 6.79 11.33 -4.51
C VAL A 63 7.45 10.77 -5.77
N LEU A 64 6.71 10.66 -6.88
CA LEU A 64 7.26 10.22 -8.17
C LEU A 64 8.33 11.19 -8.69
N THR A 65 8.08 12.50 -8.64
CA THR A 65 9.08 13.51 -9.00
C THR A 65 10.32 13.38 -8.13
N LYS A 66 10.16 13.18 -6.82
CA LYS A 66 11.31 13.00 -5.93
C LYS A 66 12.11 11.74 -6.23
N LEU A 67 11.44 10.64 -6.56
CA LEU A 67 12.09 9.39 -6.98
C LEU A 67 12.80 9.55 -8.33
N GLU A 68 12.27 10.36 -9.24
CA GLU A 68 12.91 10.70 -10.51
C GLU A 68 14.18 11.52 -10.28
N GLU A 69 14.14 12.53 -9.41
CA GLU A 69 15.32 13.29 -8.97
C GLU A 69 16.40 12.39 -8.36
N MET A 70 16.03 11.50 -7.43
CA MET A 70 16.95 10.54 -6.82
C MET A 70 17.56 9.58 -7.84
N GLY A 71 16.81 9.21 -8.88
CA GLY A 71 17.32 8.41 -9.99
C GLY A 71 18.32 9.17 -10.86
N THR A 72 18.06 10.46 -11.14
CA THR A 72 19.00 11.31 -11.90
C THR A 72 20.26 11.64 -11.13
N ASN A 73 20.16 11.83 -9.81
CA ASN A 73 21.29 12.11 -8.93
C ASN A 73 21.76 10.85 -8.17
N ALA A 74 21.65 9.68 -8.82
CA ALA A 74 21.89 8.40 -8.16
C ALA A 74 23.32 8.24 -7.63
N GLU A 75 24.30 8.94 -8.19
CA GLU A 75 25.69 8.88 -7.72
C GLU A 75 25.84 9.55 -6.36
N GLU A 76 25.41 10.80 -6.21
CA GLU A 76 25.51 11.52 -4.94
C GLU A 76 24.59 10.94 -3.86
N GLU A 77 23.36 10.57 -4.21
CA GLU A 77 22.39 10.03 -3.25
C GLU A 77 22.82 8.65 -2.77
N PHE A 78 23.31 7.79 -3.66
CA PHE A 78 23.82 6.49 -3.26
C PHE A 78 25.10 6.61 -2.44
N HIS A 79 25.99 7.57 -2.76
CA HIS A 79 27.20 7.80 -1.99
C HIS A 79 26.91 8.11 -0.51
N LYS A 80 25.90 8.95 -0.23
CA LYS A 80 25.44 9.24 1.14
C LYS A 80 24.95 8.00 1.88
N ILE A 81 24.22 7.13 1.19
CA ILE A 81 23.71 5.88 1.77
C ILE A 81 24.86 4.91 2.02
N PHE A 82 25.79 4.82 1.06
CA PHE A 82 26.92 3.91 1.12
C PHE A 82 27.90 4.30 2.23
N SER A 83 28.23 5.58 2.41
CA SER A 83 29.10 6.04 3.51
C SER A 83 28.49 5.75 4.88
N LEU A 84 27.20 6.06 5.09
CA LEU A 84 26.51 5.71 6.32
C LEU A 84 26.49 4.20 6.58
N CYS A 85 26.33 3.40 5.52
CA CYS A 85 26.37 1.95 5.61
C CYS A 85 27.79 1.43 5.91
N GLN A 86 28.84 2.06 5.39
CA GLN A 86 30.23 1.73 5.71
C GLN A 86 30.54 1.99 7.18
N ASP A 87 30.12 3.14 7.73
CA ASP A 87 30.34 3.47 9.14
C ASP A 87 29.68 2.42 10.06
N ARG A 88 28.43 2.05 9.74
CA ARG A 88 27.72 0.97 10.45
C ARG A 88 28.41 -0.40 10.25
N ALA A 89 28.92 -0.69 9.06
CA ALA A 89 29.60 -1.96 8.78
C ALA A 89 30.88 -2.12 9.61
N VAL A 90 31.63 -1.03 9.83
CA VAL A 90 32.82 -1.02 10.71
C VAL A 90 32.43 -1.36 12.14
N GLU A 91 31.33 -0.81 12.67
CA GLU A 91 30.81 -1.11 14.01
C GLU A 91 30.52 -2.61 14.20
N PHE A 92 29.99 -3.27 13.16
CA PHE A 92 29.69 -4.70 13.17
C PHE A 92 30.86 -5.61 12.74
N GLY A 93 32.04 -5.04 12.47
CA GLY A 93 33.22 -5.78 11.99
C GLY A 93 33.02 -6.45 10.62
N VAL A 94 32.14 -5.89 9.78
CA VAL A 94 31.82 -6.38 8.44
C VAL A 94 32.75 -5.75 7.42
N LYS A 95 33.43 -6.57 6.61
CA LYS A 95 34.25 -6.07 5.50
C LYS A 95 33.39 -5.61 4.33
N CYS A 96 33.73 -4.45 3.78
CA CYS A 96 33.06 -3.89 2.62
C CYS A 96 33.56 -4.51 1.31
N GLU A 97 33.22 -5.78 1.07
CA GLU A 97 33.65 -6.55 -0.09
C GLU A 97 32.44 -7.01 -0.93
N ILE A 98 32.65 -7.16 -2.24
CA ILE A 98 31.64 -7.68 -3.17
C ILE A 98 31.37 -9.16 -2.87
N PRO A 99 30.13 -9.66 -2.99
CA PRO A 99 29.84 -11.08 -2.78
C PRO A 99 30.67 -11.95 -3.71
N ARG A 100 31.09 -13.13 -3.24
CA ARG A 100 31.84 -14.09 -4.06
C ARG A 100 31.02 -14.49 -5.29
N VAL A 101 31.49 -14.07 -6.46
CA VAL A 101 30.85 -14.36 -7.75
C VAL A 101 31.29 -15.75 -8.22
N VAL A 102 30.35 -16.67 -8.43
CA VAL A 102 30.65 -18.04 -8.91
C VAL A 102 30.25 -18.17 -10.37
N GLY A 103 31.22 -18.53 -11.22
CA GLY A 103 31.08 -19.29 -12.47
C GLY A 103 30.36 -18.65 -13.68
N THR A 104 29.18 -18.05 -13.49
CA THR A 104 28.29 -17.68 -14.60
C THR A 104 28.26 -16.17 -14.87
N VAL A 105 28.95 -15.37 -14.06
CA VAL A 105 28.94 -13.90 -14.11
C VAL A 105 30.35 -13.33 -14.38
N ARG A 106 31.25 -14.13 -14.96
CA ARG A 106 32.57 -13.65 -15.46
C ARG A 106 32.45 -12.58 -16.56
N LEU A 107 31.33 -12.58 -17.29
CA LEU A 107 31.03 -11.55 -18.28
C LEU A 107 30.74 -10.18 -17.65
N ALA A 108 30.21 -10.12 -16.42
CA ALA A 108 30.00 -8.84 -15.74
C ALA A 108 31.33 -8.28 -15.20
N GLU A 109 32.27 -9.13 -14.76
CA GLU A 109 33.63 -8.70 -14.41
C GLU A 109 34.36 -8.12 -15.64
N GLN A 110 34.30 -8.78 -16.81
CA GLN A 110 34.91 -8.25 -18.03
C GLN A 110 34.29 -6.92 -18.50
N TYR A 111 32.96 -6.78 -18.44
CA TYR A 111 32.28 -5.51 -18.76
C TYR A 111 32.61 -4.38 -17.77
N CYS A 112 32.89 -4.71 -16.50
CA CYS A 112 33.27 -3.73 -15.48
C CYS A 112 34.76 -3.33 -15.55
N ILE A 113 35.64 -4.23 -15.98
CA ILE A 113 37.08 -3.96 -16.17
C ILE A 113 37.33 -3.00 -17.34
N GLU A 114 36.59 -3.12 -18.46
CA GLU A 114 36.72 -2.18 -19.59
C GLU A 114 36.27 -0.75 -19.25
N TYR A 115 35.31 -0.59 -18.33
CA TYR A 115 34.83 0.74 -17.88
C TYR A 115 35.79 1.44 -16.90
N GLN A 116 36.78 0.71 -16.37
CA GLN A 116 37.69 1.11 -15.30
C GLN A 116 38.75 2.13 -15.75
N ALA A 117 38.95 2.31 -17.07
CA ALA A 117 39.85 3.33 -17.60
C ALA A 117 39.34 4.77 -17.36
N ASN A 118 38.05 4.95 -17.03
CA ASN A 118 37.40 6.27 -17.11
C ASN A 118 36.88 6.86 -15.78
N TYR A 119 36.80 6.14 -14.63
CA TYR A 119 36.14 6.68 -13.41
C TYR A 119 36.85 6.38 -12.08
N ARG A 120 36.75 7.34 -11.13
CA ARG A 120 37.38 7.38 -9.80
C ARG A 120 36.43 6.96 -8.65
N CYS A 121 35.72 5.83 -8.74
CA CYS A 121 34.86 5.34 -7.65
C CYS A 121 35.35 4.00 -7.07
N SER A 122 35.00 3.70 -5.82
CA SER A 122 35.37 2.44 -5.17
C SER A 122 34.56 1.28 -5.79
N PHE A 123 35.25 0.20 -6.19
CA PHE A 123 34.70 -0.93 -6.95
C PHE A 123 33.39 -1.52 -6.38
N ALA A 124 33.22 -1.52 -5.06
CA ALA A 124 32.01 -2.02 -4.39
C ALA A 124 30.82 -1.06 -4.50
N GLU A 125 31.06 0.25 -4.39
CA GLU A 125 30.01 1.27 -4.41
C GLU A 125 29.29 1.29 -5.76
N ASP A 126 30.05 1.33 -6.85
CA ASP A 126 29.48 1.32 -8.21
C ASP A 126 28.71 0.03 -8.51
N TYR A 127 29.22 -1.11 -8.04
CA TYR A 127 28.55 -2.39 -8.19
C TYR A 127 27.16 -2.35 -7.55
N TYR A 128 27.08 -1.97 -6.28
CA TYR A 128 25.83 -1.97 -5.54
C TYR A 128 24.86 -0.88 -6.00
N ARG A 129 25.36 0.27 -6.44
CA ARG A 129 24.55 1.32 -7.07
C ARG A 129 23.79 0.78 -8.28
N ARG A 130 24.49 0.08 -9.17
CA ARG A 130 23.93 -0.49 -10.41
C ARG A 130 23.08 -1.74 -10.16
N ALA A 131 23.50 -2.61 -9.24
CA ALA A 131 22.84 -3.89 -9.00
C ALA A 131 21.63 -3.77 -8.04
N THR A 132 21.62 -2.78 -7.15
CA THR A 132 20.61 -2.68 -6.08
C THR A 132 19.85 -1.36 -6.14
N PHE A 133 20.55 -0.22 -6.05
CA PHE A 133 19.89 1.08 -5.87
C PHE A 133 19.06 1.51 -7.09
N ILE A 134 19.68 1.53 -8.29
CA ILE A 134 18.99 1.94 -9.52
C ILE A 134 17.79 1.03 -9.83
N PRO A 135 17.93 -0.31 -9.85
CA PRO A 135 16.78 -1.20 -10.04
C PRO A 135 15.68 -0.98 -9.02
N TYR A 136 16.01 -0.76 -7.74
CA TYR A 136 15.03 -0.51 -6.70
C TYR A 136 14.24 0.79 -6.94
N VAL A 137 14.93 1.89 -7.32
CA VAL A 137 14.28 3.16 -7.68
C VAL A 137 13.33 2.96 -8.86
N ASP A 138 13.77 2.27 -9.90
CA ASP A 138 12.97 2.03 -11.10
C ASP A 138 11.75 1.16 -10.83
N ASP A 139 11.91 0.08 -10.06
CA ASP A 139 10.83 -0.81 -9.67
C ASP A 139 9.80 -0.10 -8.78
N LEU A 140 10.25 0.74 -7.86
CA LEU A 140 9.37 1.52 -6.99
C LEU A 140 8.56 2.55 -7.80
N LYS A 141 9.22 3.29 -8.70
CA LYS A 141 8.55 4.23 -9.63
C LYS A 141 7.53 3.51 -10.50
N ALA A 142 7.93 2.41 -11.14
CA ALA A 142 7.06 1.63 -12.00
C ALA A 142 5.86 1.08 -11.22
N SER A 143 6.07 0.64 -9.99
CA SER A 143 5.01 0.10 -9.14
C SER A 143 4.02 1.15 -8.67
N LEU A 144 4.49 2.34 -8.30
CA LEU A 144 3.60 3.48 -8.00
C LEU A 144 2.82 3.91 -9.24
N LYS A 145 3.48 4.10 -10.40
CA LYS A 145 2.81 4.46 -11.66
C LYS A 145 1.73 3.45 -12.03
N ARG A 146 2.05 2.15 -11.99
CA ARG A 146 1.11 1.07 -12.31
C ARG A 146 -0.08 1.02 -11.34
N ARG A 147 0.16 1.18 -10.03
CA ARG A 147 -0.89 1.15 -9.00
C ARG A 147 -1.95 2.24 -9.23
N PHE A 148 -1.52 3.43 -9.65
CA PHE A 148 -2.41 4.58 -9.78
C PHE A 148 -2.91 4.85 -11.21
N ALA A 149 -2.36 4.21 -12.25
CA ALA A 149 -2.72 4.47 -13.64
C ALA A 149 -4.21 4.27 -13.95
N ASN A 150 -4.79 3.14 -13.52
CA ASN A 150 -6.18 2.81 -13.82
C ASN A 150 -7.16 3.66 -13.01
N HIS A 151 -6.86 3.87 -11.72
CA HIS A 151 -7.72 4.63 -10.83
C HIS A 151 -7.71 6.12 -11.18
N ARG A 152 -6.60 6.66 -11.70
CA ARG A 152 -6.49 8.08 -12.08
C ARG A 152 -7.56 8.51 -13.08
N LYS A 153 -7.84 7.72 -14.12
CA LYS A 153 -8.84 8.08 -15.14
C LYS A 153 -10.27 8.05 -14.58
N THR A 154 -10.66 6.96 -13.92
CA THR A 154 -11.99 6.80 -13.34
C THR A 154 -12.27 7.86 -12.27
N LEU A 155 -11.28 8.13 -11.42
CA LEU A 155 -11.42 9.07 -10.32
C LEU A 155 -11.37 10.53 -10.78
N GLN A 156 -10.62 10.84 -11.85
CA GLN A 156 -10.67 12.17 -12.48
C GLN A 156 -12.06 12.54 -13.00
N ILE A 157 -12.86 11.56 -13.43
CA ILE A 157 -14.22 11.81 -13.91
C ILE A 157 -15.18 11.89 -12.71
N LEU A 158 -15.06 10.97 -11.74
CA LEU A 158 -15.93 10.95 -10.57
C LEU A 158 -15.75 12.16 -9.63
N GLN A 159 -14.59 12.83 -9.65
CA GLN A 159 -14.37 14.04 -8.85
C GLN A 159 -15.35 15.18 -9.21
N PHE A 160 -15.91 15.18 -10.43
CA PHE A 160 -16.91 16.17 -10.87
C PHE A 160 -18.29 16.01 -10.21
N VAL A 161 -18.48 14.94 -9.44
CA VAL A 161 -19.65 14.73 -8.58
C VAL A 161 -19.49 15.46 -7.24
N LEU A 162 -18.26 15.83 -6.84
CA LEU A 162 -18.01 16.53 -5.58
C LEU A 162 -18.26 18.05 -5.69
N PRO A 163 -18.66 18.71 -4.59
CA PRO A 163 -19.06 20.12 -4.63
C PRO A 163 -17.96 21.05 -5.16
N LYS A 164 -16.70 20.79 -4.78
CA LYS A 164 -15.52 21.56 -5.22
C LYS A 164 -15.41 21.69 -6.74
N HIS A 165 -15.83 20.67 -7.48
CA HIS A 165 -15.77 20.63 -8.94
C HIS A 165 -17.14 20.87 -9.58
N ALA A 166 -18.22 20.34 -9.00
CA ALA A 166 -19.58 20.48 -9.53
C ALA A 166 -20.08 21.92 -9.50
N SER A 167 -19.83 22.67 -8.42
CA SER A 167 -20.37 24.03 -8.22
C SER A 167 -19.93 25.02 -9.30
N LYS A 168 -18.74 24.82 -9.88
CA LYS A 168 -18.16 25.65 -10.94
C LYS A 168 -18.17 24.97 -12.31
N GLY A 169 -18.57 23.70 -12.37
CA GLY A 169 -18.47 22.85 -13.54
C GLY A 169 -19.69 22.91 -14.46
N LYS A 170 -19.57 22.20 -15.59
CA LYS A 170 -20.69 21.84 -16.47
C LYS A 170 -20.97 20.33 -16.35
N PHE A 171 -22.03 19.86 -16.99
CA PHE A 171 -22.43 18.44 -16.93
C PHE A 171 -21.55 17.54 -17.82
N GLU A 172 -21.00 18.05 -18.93
CA GLU A 172 -20.28 17.26 -19.93
C GLU A 172 -19.07 16.48 -19.34
N PRO A 173 -18.27 17.04 -18.41
CA PRO A 173 -17.18 16.30 -17.77
C PRO A 173 -17.61 15.14 -16.86
N VAL A 174 -18.83 15.15 -16.31
CA VAL A 174 -19.33 14.06 -15.45
C VAL A 174 -20.10 13.00 -16.23
N GLN A 175 -20.59 13.33 -17.42
CA GLN A 175 -21.34 12.41 -18.28
C GLN A 175 -20.65 11.05 -18.49
N PRO A 176 -19.32 10.97 -18.75
CA PRO A 176 -18.65 9.68 -18.92
C PRO A 176 -18.73 8.77 -17.68
N ALA A 177 -18.89 9.32 -16.47
CA ALA A 177 -19.09 8.51 -15.27
C ALA A 177 -20.49 7.91 -15.25
N PHE A 178 -21.52 8.67 -15.63
CA PHE A 178 -22.88 8.14 -15.77
C PHE A 178 -22.94 7.05 -16.85
N ASP A 179 -22.27 7.24 -17.98
CA ASP A 179 -22.23 6.27 -19.07
C ASP A 179 -21.49 4.98 -18.64
N PHE A 180 -20.38 5.11 -17.91
CA PHE A 180 -19.60 3.96 -17.44
C PHE A 180 -20.36 3.14 -16.38
N TYR A 181 -21.04 3.82 -15.44
CA TYR A 181 -21.78 3.19 -14.34
C TYR A 181 -23.27 3.02 -14.63
N LEU A 182 -23.69 3.02 -15.90
CA LEU A 182 -25.09 3.02 -16.30
C LEU A 182 -25.91 1.84 -15.74
N ARG A 183 -25.26 0.70 -15.46
CA ARG A 183 -25.88 -0.48 -14.83
C ARG A 183 -26.21 -0.30 -13.35
N ASP A 184 -25.52 0.61 -12.68
CA ASP A 184 -25.69 0.91 -11.26
C ASP A 184 -26.67 2.08 -11.03
N MET A 185 -27.17 2.68 -12.11
CA MET A 185 -28.13 3.80 -12.09
C MET A 185 -29.57 3.32 -12.00
N THR A 186 -30.43 4.16 -11.43
CA THR A 186 -31.87 3.88 -11.31
C THR A 186 -32.60 4.24 -12.60
N THR A 187 -32.12 5.27 -13.30
CA THR A 187 -32.65 5.74 -14.58
C THR A 187 -31.49 5.98 -15.55
N THR A 188 -31.66 5.58 -16.82
CA THR A 188 -30.63 5.71 -17.86
C THR A 188 -30.84 6.90 -18.80
N HIS A 189 -31.93 7.64 -18.59
CA HIS A 189 -32.31 8.77 -19.44
C HIS A 189 -31.45 10.01 -19.15
N ILE A 190 -30.70 10.47 -20.16
CA ILE A 190 -29.70 11.53 -20.01
C ILE A 190 -30.26 12.86 -19.48
N LEU A 191 -31.50 13.22 -19.83
CA LEU A 191 -32.10 14.47 -19.34
C LEU A 191 -32.41 14.40 -17.84
N THR A 192 -32.75 13.21 -17.33
CA THR A 192 -32.98 12.99 -15.90
C THR A 192 -31.65 13.09 -15.14
N LEU A 193 -30.59 12.48 -15.66
CA LEU A 193 -29.24 12.56 -15.09
C LEU A 193 -28.74 14.01 -15.04
N LYS A 194 -28.91 14.75 -16.14
CA LYS A 194 -28.53 16.16 -16.21
C LYS A 194 -29.35 17.01 -15.24
N GLY A 195 -30.65 16.76 -15.13
CA GLY A 195 -31.55 17.46 -14.20
C GLY A 195 -31.13 17.27 -12.74
N GLU A 196 -30.91 16.03 -12.30
CA GLU A 196 -30.47 15.74 -10.93
C GLU A 196 -29.13 16.42 -10.59
N TRP A 197 -28.17 16.36 -11.52
CA TRP A 197 -26.87 16.98 -11.34
C TRP A 197 -26.96 18.52 -11.24
N GLU A 198 -27.74 19.18 -12.11
CA GLU A 198 -27.93 20.64 -12.06
C GLU A 198 -28.68 21.09 -10.79
N ILE A 199 -29.64 20.32 -10.29
CA ILE A 199 -30.31 20.58 -9.01
C ILE A 199 -29.28 20.53 -7.87
N ARG A 200 -28.44 19.49 -7.83
CA ARG A 200 -27.41 19.36 -6.78
C ARG A 200 -26.38 20.48 -6.86
N LYS A 201 -25.95 20.85 -8.06
CA LYS A 201 -25.07 21.99 -8.31
C LYS A 201 -25.67 23.29 -7.79
N THR A 202 -26.93 23.58 -8.10
CA THR A 202 -27.63 24.79 -7.63
C THR A 202 -27.67 24.84 -6.09
N LYS A 203 -27.93 23.70 -5.44
CA LYS A 203 -27.90 23.60 -3.97
C LYS A 203 -26.53 23.97 -3.40
N TRP A 204 -25.45 23.47 -3.99
CA TRP A 204 -24.09 23.78 -3.54
C TRP A 204 -23.64 25.21 -3.84
N GLN A 205 -24.12 25.81 -4.92
CA GLN A 205 -23.85 27.23 -5.23
C GLN A 205 -24.52 28.19 -4.23
N ALA A 206 -25.59 27.75 -3.56
CA ALA A 206 -26.28 28.53 -2.54
C ALA A 206 -25.68 28.38 -1.13
N MET A 207 -24.78 27.41 -0.91
CA MET A 207 -24.12 27.16 0.38
C MET A 207 -22.85 27.99 0.55
N GLN A 208 -22.47 28.30 1.79
CA GLN A 208 -21.18 28.94 2.07
C GLN A 208 -20.02 27.95 1.89
N GLU A 209 -18.81 28.46 1.62
CA GLU A 209 -17.63 27.63 1.28
C GLU A 209 -17.27 26.64 2.40
N GLU A 210 -17.52 27.03 3.65
CA GLU A 210 -17.28 26.27 4.87
C GLU A 210 -18.27 25.11 5.06
N GLU A 211 -19.48 25.23 4.52
CA GLU A 211 -20.55 24.24 4.66
C GLU A 211 -20.49 23.15 3.57
N LEU A 212 -19.66 23.33 2.55
CA LEU A 212 -19.60 22.36 1.45
C LEU A 212 -18.89 21.06 1.88
N PRO A 213 -19.50 19.91 1.57
CA PRO A 213 -18.87 18.62 1.77
C PRO A 213 -17.50 18.53 1.09
N ARG A 214 -16.46 18.25 1.88
CA ARG A 214 -15.11 18.05 1.34
C ARG A 214 -14.92 16.62 0.83
N PHE A 215 -15.55 15.65 1.50
CA PHE A 215 -15.40 14.23 1.20
C PHE A 215 -16.67 13.64 0.57
N ALA A 216 -16.49 12.57 -0.21
CA ALA A 216 -17.60 11.85 -0.84
C ALA A 216 -18.58 11.26 0.19
N THR A 217 -18.07 10.86 1.37
CA THR A 217 -18.88 10.36 2.49
C THR A 217 -19.84 11.41 3.03
N ASP A 218 -19.37 12.64 3.19
CA ASP A 218 -20.17 13.75 3.72
C ASP A 218 -21.19 14.18 2.67
N ALA A 219 -20.76 14.27 1.40
CA ALA A 219 -21.63 14.59 0.28
C ALA A 219 -22.75 13.55 0.11
N LEU A 220 -22.44 12.28 0.38
CA LEU A 220 -23.38 11.16 0.36
C LEU A 220 -24.38 11.24 1.53
N ALA A 221 -23.92 11.61 2.73
CA ALA A 221 -24.79 11.73 3.92
C ALA A 221 -25.86 12.82 3.74
N GLU A 222 -25.54 13.91 3.04
CA GLU A 222 -26.48 14.98 2.71
C GLU A 222 -27.37 14.71 1.49
N CYS A 223 -27.05 13.67 0.70
CA CYS A 223 -27.73 13.37 -0.54
C CYS A 223 -28.91 12.43 -0.28
N ASP A 224 -30.12 12.98 -0.36
CA ASP A 224 -31.34 12.20 -0.27
C ASP A 224 -31.46 11.25 -1.47
N LYS A 225 -31.54 9.95 -1.17
CA LYS A 225 -31.63 8.87 -2.16
C LYS A 225 -32.92 8.95 -2.97
N ASP A 226 -34.03 9.37 -2.36
CA ASP A 226 -35.33 9.35 -3.02
C ASP A 226 -35.51 10.56 -3.93
N LEU A 227 -34.82 11.67 -3.63
CA LEU A 227 -34.85 12.89 -4.43
C LEU A 227 -33.86 12.86 -5.61
N LEU A 228 -32.64 12.36 -5.38
CA LEU A 228 -31.53 12.39 -6.34
C LEU A 228 -30.86 11.02 -6.47
N PRO A 229 -31.59 9.99 -6.94
CA PRO A 229 -31.14 8.60 -6.87
C PRO A 229 -29.87 8.32 -7.69
N ASN A 230 -29.67 8.96 -8.84
CA ASN A 230 -28.51 8.71 -9.70
C ASN A 230 -27.27 9.44 -9.19
N VAL A 231 -27.42 10.67 -8.68
CA VAL A 231 -26.33 11.39 -8.02
C VAL A 231 -25.92 10.68 -6.73
N HIS A 232 -26.89 10.18 -5.94
CA HIS A 232 -26.64 9.36 -4.76
C HIS A 232 -25.87 8.08 -5.12
N ALA A 233 -26.26 7.38 -6.20
CA ALA A 233 -25.54 6.20 -6.68
C ALA A 233 -24.08 6.50 -7.04
N LEU A 234 -23.80 7.58 -7.78
CA LEU A 234 -22.43 7.98 -8.10
C LEU A 234 -21.62 8.39 -6.86
N LEU A 235 -22.21 9.15 -5.93
CA LEU A 235 -21.55 9.50 -4.67
C LEU A 235 -21.22 8.26 -3.84
N LYS A 236 -22.12 7.27 -3.84
CA LYS A 236 -21.91 5.99 -3.18
C LYS A 236 -20.79 5.21 -3.84
N ILE A 237 -20.76 5.13 -5.17
CA ILE A 237 -19.65 4.50 -5.91
C ILE A 237 -18.33 5.19 -5.57
N LEU A 238 -18.28 6.52 -5.62
CA LEU A 238 -17.08 7.29 -5.28
C LEU A 238 -16.62 7.05 -3.83
N ALA A 239 -17.55 6.99 -2.87
CA ALA A 239 -17.26 6.71 -1.47
C ALA A 239 -16.80 5.27 -1.23
N MET A 240 -17.25 4.32 -2.06
CA MET A 240 -16.86 2.91 -1.98
C MET A 240 -15.55 2.61 -2.71
N LEU A 241 -15.13 3.43 -3.67
CA LEU A 241 -13.88 3.22 -4.41
C LEU A 241 -12.69 3.44 -3.47
N PRO A 242 -11.98 2.37 -3.06
CA PRO A 242 -10.83 2.54 -2.24
C PRO A 242 -9.72 3.14 -3.11
N VAL A 243 -9.22 4.33 -2.77
CA VAL A 243 -8.02 4.89 -3.44
C VAL A 243 -6.84 3.94 -3.27
N THR A 244 -6.82 3.15 -2.18
CA THR A 244 -5.89 2.07 -1.98
C THR A 244 -6.54 0.78 -1.49
N THR A 245 -6.07 -0.35 -2.02
CA THR A 245 -6.33 -1.71 -1.52
C THR A 245 -5.86 -1.95 -0.09
N ALA A 246 -5.34 -0.97 0.64
CA ALA A 246 -4.70 -1.15 1.95
C ALA A 246 -5.66 -1.70 3.03
N ALA A 247 -6.96 -1.36 2.98
CA ALA A 247 -7.95 -1.94 3.89
C ALA A 247 -8.13 -3.44 3.61
N ALA A 248 -8.25 -3.83 2.32
CA ALA A 248 -8.32 -5.23 1.92
C ALA A 248 -7.01 -5.97 2.23
N GLU A 249 -5.84 -5.36 1.98
CA GLU A 249 -4.52 -5.92 2.29
C GLU A 249 -4.32 -6.13 3.80
N ARG A 250 -4.81 -5.23 4.66
CA ARG A 250 -4.82 -5.42 6.12
C ARG A 250 -5.67 -6.63 6.51
N SER A 251 -6.85 -6.79 5.93
CA SER A 251 -7.71 -7.96 6.14
C SER A 251 -7.04 -9.25 5.68
N PHE A 252 -6.42 -9.25 4.48
CA PHE A 252 -5.69 -10.41 3.96
C PHE A 252 -4.42 -10.73 4.76
N SER A 253 -3.70 -9.73 5.26
CA SER A 253 -2.53 -9.91 6.12
C SER A 253 -2.93 -10.53 7.46
N THR A 254 -4.04 -10.06 8.05
CA THR A 254 -4.62 -10.63 9.27
C THR A 254 -5.02 -12.08 9.04
N LEU A 255 -5.71 -12.38 7.94
CA LEU A 255 -6.08 -13.73 7.54
C LEU A 255 -4.84 -14.63 7.34
N LYS A 256 -3.79 -14.13 6.69
CA LYS A 256 -2.53 -14.85 6.52
C LYS A 256 -1.86 -15.16 7.86
N ARG A 257 -1.83 -14.21 8.80
CA ARG A 257 -1.31 -14.42 10.16
C ARG A 257 -2.10 -15.49 10.91
N VAL A 258 -3.43 -15.41 10.89
CA VAL A 258 -4.32 -16.41 11.50
C VAL A 258 -4.08 -17.81 10.90
N LYS A 259 -4.02 -17.91 9.57
CA LYS A 259 -3.78 -19.17 8.85
C LYS A 259 -2.38 -19.75 9.13
N THR A 260 -1.36 -18.90 9.21
CA THR A 260 0.03 -19.32 9.50
C THR A 260 0.16 -19.77 10.95
N TYR A 261 -0.45 -19.06 11.90
CA TYR A 261 -0.44 -19.44 13.31
C TYR A 261 -1.13 -20.78 13.56
N LEU A 262 -2.28 -21.01 12.92
CA LEU A 262 -3.09 -22.23 13.08
C LEU A 262 -2.61 -23.43 12.26
N THR A 263 -1.41 -23.37 11.67
CA THR A 263 -0.73 -24.42 10.88
C THR A 263 -1.50 -25.76 10.79
N ASN A 264 -2.30 -25.89 9.73
CA ASN A 264 -3.04 -27.08 9.29
C ASN A 264 -4.34 -27.45 10.05
N ARG A 265 -5.44 -27.55 9.25
CA ARG A 265 -6.80 -28.03 9.58
C ARG A 265 -7.70 -27.09 10.40
N THR A 266 -8.09 -25.97 9.78
CA THR A 266 -9.26 -25.21 10.24
C THR A 266 -10.32 -25.21 9.14
N ALA A 267 -11.58 -25.55 9.48
CA ALA A 267 -12.70 -25.43 8.56
C ALA A 267 -12.91 -23.95 8.18
N GLU A 268 -13.40 -23.70 6.96
CA GLU A 268 -13.54 -22.35 6.39
C GLU A 268 -14.37 -21.41 7.28
N GLU A 269 -15.45 -21.91 7.88
CA GLU A 269 -16.27 -21.14 8.84
C GLU A 269 -15.47 -20.63 10.05
N ARG A 270 -14.65 -21.50 10.66
CA ARG A 270 -13.82 -21.11 11.81
C ARG A 270 -12.72 -20.13 11.38
N LEU A 271 -12.14 -20.29 10.20
CA LEU A 271 -11.14 -19.37 9.68
C LEU A 271 -11.74 -17.98 9.46
N ASN A 272 -12.92 -17.92 8.83
CA ASN A 272 -13.64 -16.68 8.58
C ASN A 272 -14.03 -15.99 9.89
N GLY A 273 -14.60 -16.73 10.86
CA GLY A 273 -14.92 -16.18 12.18
C GLY A 273 -13.68 -15.62 12.91
N LEU A 274 -12.58 -16.38 12.93
CA LEU A 274 -11.32 -15.94 13.56
C LEU A 274 -10.66 -14.75 12.85
N ALA A 275 -10.86 -14.59 11.55
CA ALA A 275 -10.36 -13.43 10.81
C ALA A 275 -11.26 -12.20 10.99
N LEU A 276 -12.59 -12.39 11.04
CA LEU A 276 -13.55 -11.29 11.21
C LEU A 276 -13.43 -10.62 12.58
N MET A 277 -13.15 -11.38 13.66
CA MET A 277 -12.99 -10.82 15.00
C MET A 277 -11.93 -9.69 15.08
N PRO A 278 -10.66 -9.88 14.67
CA PRO A 278 -9.66 -8.83 14.68
C PRO A 278 -9.91 -7.73 13.63
N ILE A 279 -10.51 -8.06 12.48
CA ILE A 279 -10.84 -7.07 11.43
C ILE A 279 -11.89 -6.08 11.94
N HIS A 280 -12.96 -6.59 12.55
CA HIS A 280 -14.07 -5.78 13.08
C HIS A 280 -13.85 -5.32 14.53
N ARG A 281 -12.70 -5.65 15.14
CA ARG A 281 -12.38 -5.37 16.54
C ARG A 281 -13.51 -5.83 17.49
N MET A 282 -14.13 -6.98 17.18
CA MET A 282 -15.16 -7.55 18.03
C MET A 282 -14.54 -7.97 19.36
N GLN A 283 -15.04 -7.40 20.45
CA GLN A 283 -14.72 -7.87 21.79
C GLN A 283 -15.62 -9.08 22.07
N VAL A 284 -15.00 -10.22 22.32
CA VAL A 284 -15.70 -11.44 22.71
C VAL A 284 -15.53 -11.61 24.22
N SER A 285 -16.62 -11.61 24.97
CA SER A 285 -16.56 -11.89 26.40
C SER A 285 -16.32 -13.38 26.62
N VAL A 286 -15.44 -13.71 27.56
CA VAL A 286 -15.13 -15.13 27.88
C VAL A 286 -16.36 -15.83 28.45
N ASP A 287 -17.18 -15.10 29.20
CA ASP A 287 -18.39 -15.64 29.86
C ASP A 287 -19.47 -16.05 28.85
N GLU A 288 -19.71 -15.26 27.80
CA GLU A 288 -20.64 -15.64 26.72
C GLU A 288 -20.14 -16.87 25.96
N VAL A 289 -18.83 -16.97 25.73
CA VAL A 289 -18.25 -18.15 25.06
C VAL A 289 -18.44 -19.40 25.92
N ILE A 290 -18.27 -19.29 27.24
CA ILE A 290 -18.51 -20.39 28.16
C ILE A 290 -19.99 -20.78 28.15
N ALA A 291 -20.91 -19.81 28.21
CA ALA A 291 -22.35 -20.06 28.15
C ALA A 291 -22.76 -20.82 26.88
N VAL A 292 -22.33 -20.34 25.71
CA VAL A 292 -22.59 -21.00 24.40
C VAL A 292 -21.93 -22.38 24.32
N PHE A 293 -20.77 -22.57 24.95
CA PHE A 293 -20.12 -23.89 25.01
C PHE A 293 -20.87 -24.86 25.91
N MET A 294 -21.50 -24.39 26.99
CA MET A 294 -22.32 -25.22 27.89
C MET A 294 -23.62 -25.68 27.24
N GLU A 295 -24.17 -24.91 26.29
CA GLU A 295 -25.37 -25.30 25.51
C GLU A 295 -25.10 -26.45 24.53
N LYS A 296 -23.84 -26.65 24.10
CA LYS A 296 -23.50 -27.74 23.18
C LYS A 296 -23.50 -29.09 23.91
N PRO A 297 -24.12 -30.15 23.33
CA PRO A 297 -24.18 -31.45 23.97
C PRO A 297 -22.78 -31.98 24.22
N ARG A 298 -22.46 -32.24 25.51
CA ARG A 298 -21.17 -32.76 25.93
C ARG A 298 -20.94 -34.14 25.31
N ARG A 299 -19.78 -34.35 24.67
CA ARG A 299 -19.40 -35.63 24.07
C ARG A 299 -19.10 -36.73 25.10
N LEU A 300 -18.91 -36.37 26.36
CA LEU A 300 -18.68 -37.29 27.46
C LEU A 300 -19.85 -37.19 28.45
N LYS A 301 -20.59 -38.29 28.60
CA LYS A 301 -21.52 -38.48 29.71
C LYS A 301 -20.69 -38.77 30.95
N ILE A 302 -20.66 -37.84 31.90
CA ILE A 302 -20.12 -38.13 33.23
C ILE A 302 -21.18 -38.99 33.90
N ALA A 303 -20.88 -40.27 34.10
CA ALA A 303 -21.71 -41.16 34.91
C ALA A 303 -21.71 -40.60 36.34
N ALA A 304 -22.91 -40.39 36.89
CA ALA A 304 -23.12 -39.94 38.26
C ALA A 304 -22.80 -41.04 39.26
#